data_AF-A0A7C0Y8P8-F1
#
_entry.id   AF-A0A7C0Y8P8-F1
#
_cell.length_a   1.000
_cell.length_b   1.000
_cell.length_c   1.000
_cell.angle_alpha   90.00
_cell.angle_beta   90.00
_cell.angle_gamma   90.00
#
_symmetry.space_group_name_H-M   'P 1'
#
loop_
_entity.id
_entity.type
_entity.pdbx_description
1 polymer ?
#
loop_
_entity_poly.entity_id
_entity_poly.type
_entity_poly.pdbx_seq_one_letter_code
_entity_poly.pdbx_strand_id
1 'polypeptide(L)'
;MDKNYLKPLFQKARADLYYPPIVEFEIANVTTSEVNFKTSKYKILLGKEFISNLSQNAIIGVFHHELNHWAKHPYDVKTIILETNWLGERKHKVIIRNLFDDVIANLDLIINKGLKEIAQLYQEMPVINKADHLLRAFYQEVTGLYFGEIKIDEKLKEKLDALFQIDFLDTGRARLKNNIKQFAKIIEDLIEDIKWPFSFFSWENFCPHEIKKAMNEIANEVDIREFEKIAQEVYGKPFLVEKGLGIQPGKKEKASPFIPPETAWYEIRAQRYAIYISGIEKTDSLYPSEIKDFSLEDPIETYSFIESYGQILPGISKRYEMSYFEGECKVKVPDAVIVIDSSGSMKHPDRELSYAVLAA
;
A
#
# COMPACT_ATOMS: atom_id res chain seq x y z
N MET A 1 -22.14 20.09 22.97
CA MET A 1 -21.73 20.71 21.69
C MET A 1 -22.58 20.16 20.56
N ASP A 2 -23.06 21.02 19.66
CA ASP A 2 -23.90 20.63 18.51
C ASP A 2 -23.04 20.41 17.25
N LYS A 3 -23.42 19.45 16.39
CA LYS A 3 -22.78 19.16 15.10
C LYS A 3 -22.77 20.39 14.18
N ASN A 4 -23.78 21.25 14.28
CA ASN A 4 -23.84 22.50 13.50
C ASN A 4 -22.72 23.47 13.85
N TYR A 5 -22.27 23.47 15.11
CA TYR A 5 -21.16 24.30 15.58
C TYR A 5 -19.79 23.78 15.10
N LEU A 6 -19.61 22.45 15.05
CA LEU A 6 -18.36 21.82 14.67
C LEU A 6 -18.12 21.83 13.15
N LYS A 7 -19.20 21.83 12.35
CA LYS A 7 -19.10 21.73 10.89
C LYS A 7 -18.27 22.85 10.24
N PRO A 8 -18.43 24.14 10.59
CA PRO A 8 -17.55 25.20 10.08
C PRO A 8 -16.07 25.00 10.45
N LEU A 9 -15.78 24.58 11.70
CA LEU A 9 -14.42 24.32 12.17
C LEU A 9 -13.76 23.19 11.39
N PHE A 10 -14.51 22.10 11.15
CA PHE A 10 -14.05 20.99 10.33
C PHE A 10 -13.78 21.39 8.88
N GLN A 11 -14.66 22.20 8.27
CA GLN A 11 -14.42 22.68 6.90
C GLN A 11 -13.21 23.60 6.80
N LYS A 12 -12.97 24.45 7.81
CA LYS A 12 -11.74 25.24 7.91
C LYS A 12 -10.53 24.32 7.96
N ALA A 13 -10.48 23.37 8.89
CA ALA A 13 -9.37 22.44 9.04
C ALA A 13 -9.08 21.62 7.76
N ARG A 14 -10.14 21.22 7.03
CA ARG A 14 -9.98 20.58 5.72
C ARG A 14 -9.39 21.52 4.68
N ALA A 15 -9.85 22.77 4.62
CA ALA A 15 -9.32 23.76 3.68
C ALA A 15 -7.84 24.06 3.95
N ASP A 16 -7.46 24.20 5.22
CA ASP A 16 -6.07 24.42 5.66
C ASP A 16 -5.13 23.27 5.23
N LEU A 17 -5.67 22.08 5.00
CA LEU A 17 -4.95 20.87 4.59
C LEU A 17 -5.25 20.44 3.15
N TYR A 18 -5.74 21.35 2.30
CA TYR A 18 -6.04 21.09 0.88
C TYR A 18 -7.07 19.98 0.61
N TYR A 19 -8.09 19.90 1.45
CA TYR A 19 -9.25 19.02 1.33
C TYR A 19 -8.91 17.51 1.27
N PRO A 20 -8.37 16.94 2.36
CA PRO A 20 -8.22 15.48 2.46
C PRO A 20 -9.57 14.76 2.21
N PRO A 21 -9.55 13.49 1.75
CA PRO A 21 -10.74 12.74 1.36
C PRO A 21 -11.61 12.32 2.55
N ILE A 22 -11.15 12.55 3.78
CA ILE A 22 -11.97 12.47 4.98
C ILE A 22 -12.94 13.66 4.97
N VAL A 23 -14.21 13.38 4.65
CA VAL A 23 -15.24 14.41 4.40
C VAL A 23 -16.30 14.50 5.50
N GLU A 24 -16.24 13.61 6.48
CA GLU A 24 -17.22 13.50 7.56
C GLU A 24 -16.55 13.37 8.94
N PHE A 25 -17.28 13.79 9.97
CA PHE A 25 -16.97 13.50 11.36
C PHE A 25 -18.24 13.09 12.11
N GLU A 26 -18.06 12.37 13.21
CA GLU A 26 -19.12 11.88 14.08
C GLU A 26 -18.75 12.07 15.55
N ILE A 27 -19.73 12.43 16.38
CA ILE A 27 -19.53 12.49 17.83
C ILE A 27 -19.69 11.06 18.38
N ALA A 28 -18.54 10.44 18.62
CA ALA A 28 -18.28 9.10 19.16
C ALA A 28 -18.49 8.97 20.68
N ASN A 29 -18.72 7.75 21.16
CA ASN A 29 -18.34 7.33 22.52
C ASN A 29 -16.86 6.89 22.53
N VAL A 30 -15.97 7.79 22.13
CA VAL A 30 -14.51 7.61 22.19
C VAL A 30 -13.94 8.57 23.24
N THR A 31 -12.78 8.24 23.81
CA THR A 31 -12.17 9.05 24.87
C THR A 31 -11.65 10.40 24.37
N THR A 32 -11.11 10.45 23.15
CA THR A 32 -10.42 11.62 22.60
C THR A 32 -10.85 11.85 21.15
N SER A 33 -10.00 11.58 20.18
CA SER A 33 -10.30 11.60 18.75
C SER A 33 -9.61 10.43 18.06
N GLU A 34 -10.22 9.93 17.00
CA GLU A 34 -9.63 8.89 16.15
C GLU A 34 -10.19 8.93 14.72
N VAL A 35 -9.38 8.54 13.74
CA VAL A 35 -9.89 8.25 12.40
C VAL A 35 -10.49 6.84 12.36
N ASN A 36 -11.76 6.75 11.96
CA ASN A 36 -12.41 5.47 11.73
C ASN A 36 -12.03 4.89 10.37
N PHE A 37 -11.11 3.92 10.39
CA PHE A 37 -10.67 3.18 9.20
C PHE A 37 -11.52 1.94 8.87
N LYS A 38 -12.55 1.62 9.66
CA LYS A 38 -13.37 0.40 9.45
C LYS A 38 -14.34 0.51 8.28
N THR A 39 -14.69 1.73 7.87
CA THR A 39 -15.65 2.00 6.80
C THR A 39 -14.96 2.55 5.56
N SER A 40 -15.48 2.22 4.37
CA SER A 40 -14.98 2.75 3.10
C SER A 40 -15.05 4.27 2.97
N LYS A 41 -15.87 4.91 3.82
CA LYS A 41 -15.85 6.34 4.06
C LYS A 41 -15.16 6.58 5.40
N TYR A 42 -13.88 6.93 5.38
CA TYR A 42 -13.20 7.32 6.61
C TYR A 42 -13.85 8.59 7.18
N LYS A 43 -13.94 8.64 8.50
CA LYS A 43 -14.49 9.75 9.25
C LYS A 43 -13.74 9.94 10.55
N ILE A 44 -13.69 11.17 11.03
CA ILE A 44 -13.12 11.44 12.37
C ILE A 44 -14.20 11.18 13.41
N LEU A 45 -13.89 10.36 14.41
CA LEU A 45 -14.70 10.18 15.60
C LEU A 45 -14.19 11.14 16.68
N LEU A 46 -15.10 11.91 17.26
CA LEU A 46 -14.80 12.86 18.33
C LEU A 46 -15.50 12.46 19.62
N GLY A 47 -14.74 12.38 20.71
CA GLY A 47 -15.26 12.13 22.04
C GLY A 47 -16.06 13.31 22.54
N LYS A 48 -17.33 13.07 22.90
CA LYS A 48 -18.26 14.13 23.34
C LYS A 48 -17.74 14.92 24.55
N GLU A 49 -17.21 14.22 25.55
CA GLU A 49 -16.68 14.82 26.78
C GLU A 49 -15.35 15.55 26.53
N PHE A 50 -14.54 15.00 25.63
CA PHE A 50 -13.26 15.58 25.25
C PHE A 50 -13.46 16.96 24.62
N ILE A 51 -14.28 17.05 23.58
CA ILE A 51 -14.50 18.31 22.85
C ILE A 51 -15.31 19.34 23.65
N SER A 52 -16.08 18.92 24.66
CA SER A 52 -16.93 19.85 25.41
C SER A 52 -16.15 20.88 26.23
N ASN A 53 -14.89 20.58 26.55
CA ASN A 53 -14.03 21.45 27.35
C ASN A 53 -13.01 22.23 26.50
N LEU A 54 -13.04 22.08 25.18
CA LEU A 54 -12.06 22.67 24.27
C LEU A 54 -12.56 23.97 23.64
N SER A 55 -11.64 24.92 23.46
CA SER A 55 -11.85 26.13 22.67
C SER A 55 -11.98 25.81 21.17
N GLN A 56 -12.46 26.78 20.38
CA GLN A 56 -12.54 26.63 18.93
C GLN A 56 -11.19 26.30 18.29
N ASN A 57 -10.13 26.95 18.76
CA ASN A 57 -8.78 26.75 18.24
C ASN A 57 -8.27 25.35 18.61
N ALA A 58 -8.49 24.89 19.85
CA ALA A 58 -8.15 23.52 20.23
C ALA A 58 -8.91 22.48 19.39
N ILE A 59 -10.20 22.69 19.11
CA ILE A 59 -10.99 21.80 18.25
C ILE A 59 -10.47 21.80 16.81
N ILE A 60 -10.08 22.95 16.27
CA ILE A 60 -9.40 23.02 14.96
C ILE A 60 -8.09 22.23 15.02
N GLY A 61 -7.32 22.34 16.10
CA GLY A 61 -6.10 21.57 16.34
C GLY A 61 -6.34 20.05 16.33
N VAL A 62 -7.43 19.57 16.93
CA VAL A 62 -7.85 18.16 16.85
C VAL A 62 -8.06 17.75 15.40
N PHE A 63 -8.84 18.53 14.64
CA PHE A 63 -9.08 18.21 13.24
C PHE A 63 -7.82 18.27 12.39
N HIS A 64 -6.95 19.26 12.59
CA HIS A 64 -5.67 19.35 11.89
C HIS A 64 -4.83 18.10 12.15
N HIS A 65 -4.70 17.68 13.41
CA HIS A 65 -3.94 16.48 13.81
C HIS A 65 -4.46 15.20 13.13
N GLU A 66 -5.75 14.89 13.30
CA GLU A 66 -6.36 13.68 12.74
C GLU A 66 -6.32 13.65 11.20
N LEU A 67 -6.55 14.80 10.56
CA LEU A 67 -6.45 14.92 9.10
C LEU A 67 -4.99 14.84 8.63
N ASN A 68 -4.03 15.29 9.42
CA ASN A 68 -2.62 15.23 9.03
C ASN A 68 -2.05 13.81 9.08
N HIS A 69 -2.59 12.93 9.92
CA HIS A 69 -2.24 11.50 9.86
C HIS A 69 -2.56 10.87 8.50
N TRP A 70 -3.65 11.34 7.86
CA TRP A 70 -3.97 10.96 6.49
C TRP A 70 -3.09 11.68 5.47
N ALA A 71 -2.89 13.00 5.64
CA ALA A 71 -2.24 13.83 4.62
C ALA A 71 -0.71 13.70 4.59
N LYS A 72 -0.06 13.36 5.71
CA LYS A 72 1.40 13.35 5.86
C LYS A 72 1.96 11.99 6.28
N HIS A 73 1.59 11.47 7.44
CA HIS A 73 2.19 10.27 8.03
C HIS A 73 1.29 9.63 9.10
N PRO A 74 1.03 8.31 9.10
CA PRO A 74 1.66 7.28 8.26
C PRO A 74 1.03 7.11 6.86
N TYR A 75 -0.04 7.86 6.55
CA TYR A 75 -0.75 7.98 5.26
C TYR A 75 -1.26 6.68 4.58
N ASP A 76 -0.74 5.50 4.91
CA ASP A 76 -1.10 4.21 4.32
C ASP A 76 -0.88 3.00 5.27
N VAL A 77 -1.59 1.90 5.01
CA VAL A 77 -1.55 0.67 5.83
C VAL A 77 -0.20 -0.05 5.77
N LYS A 78 0.51 -0.01 4.64
CA LYS A 78 1.84 -0.61 4.51
C LYS A 78 2.82 0.07 5.45
N THR A 79 2.81 1.40 5.53
CA THR A 79 3.69 2.16 6.43
C THR A 79 3.44 1.74 7.89
N ILE A 80 2.19 1.66 8.31
CA ILE A 80 1.81 1.19 9.67
C ILE A 80 2.35 -0.22 9.95
N ILE A 81 2.19 -1.16 9.01
CA ILE A 81 2.66 -2.54 9.14
C ILE A 81 4.19 -2.57 9.25
N LEU A 82 4.89 -1.87 8.35
CA LEU A 82 6.35 -1.86 8.28
C LEU A 82 6.97 -1.24 9.54
N GLU A 83 6.46 -0.10 10.00
CA GLU A 83 6.93 0.56 11.21
C GLU A 83 6.75 -0.31 12.46
N THR A 84 5.58 -0.94 12.57
CA THR A 84 5.28 -1.87 13.65
C THR A 84 6.24 -3.07 13.61
N ASN A 85 6.55 -3.61 12.42
CA ASN A 85 7.53 -4.69 12.26
C ASN A 85 8.97 -4.24 12.60
N TRP A 86 9.38 -3.03 12.20
CA TRP A 86 10.73 -2.52 12.46
C TRP A 86 11.05 -2.36 13.95
N LEU A 87 10.02 -2.18 14.78
CA LEU A 87 10.16 -2.13 16.24
C LEU A 87 10.47 -3.51 16.87
N GLY A 88 10.27 -4.60 16.13
CA GLY A 88 10.56 -5.97 16.57
C GLY A 88 9.64 -6.43 17.71
N GLU A 89 10.19 -7.14 18.69
CA GLU A 89 9.44 -7.78 19.79
C GLU A 89 9.21 -6.86 21.01
N ARG A 90 9.20 -5.54 20.81
CA ARG A 90 8.99 -4.58 21.90
C ARG A 90 7.57 -4.69 22.47
N LYS A 91 7.47 -4.71 23.80
CA LYS A 91 6.19 -4.85 24.53
C LYS A 91 5.15 -3.82 24.11
N HIS A 92 5.57 -2.57 23.90
CA HIS A 92 4.68 -1.44 23.61
C HIS A 92 4.82 -0.89 22.19
N LYS A 93 5.18 -1.74 21.20
CA LYS A 93 5.48 -1.29 19.83
C LYS A 93 4.36 -0.47 19.15
N VAL A 94 3.09 -0.82 19.39
CA VAL A 94 1.94 -0.07 18.85
C VAL A 94 1.91 1.35 19.42
N ILE A 95 2.11 1.50 20.73
CA ILE A 95 2.13 2.81 21.40
C ILE A 95 3.31 3.64 20.90
N ILE A 96 4.52 3.05 20.86
CA ILE A 96 5.74 3.71 20.37
C ILE A 96 5.52 4.26 18.95
N ARG A 97 4.94 3.45 18.06
CA ARG A 97 4.70 3.86 16.67
C ARG A 97 3.66 4.99 16.57
N ASN A 98 2.55 4.92 17.29
CA ASN A 98 1.58 6.03 17.28
C ASN A 98 2.21 7.33 17.83
N LEU A 99 2.98 7.28 18.92
CA LEU A 99 3.67 8.47 19.44
C LEU A 99 4.69 9.03 18.44
N PHE A 100 5.37 8.16 17.70
CA PHE A 100 6.26 8.56 16.63
C PHE A 100 5.50 9.26 15.50
N ASP A 101 4.37 8.69 15.08
CA ASP A 101 3.49 9.27 14.06
C ASP A 101 2.95 10.64 14.49
N ASP A 102 2.55 10.78 15.76
CA ASP A 102 2.08 12.05 16.35
C ASP A 102 3.16 13.13 16.29
N VAL A 103 4.42 12.77 16.61
CA VAL A 103 5.54 13.72 16.53
C VAL A 103 5.71 14.22 15.10
N ILE A 104 5.70 13.33 14.11
CA ILE A 104 5.82 13.70 12.70
C ILE A 104 4.64 14.58 12.27
N ALA A 105 3.42 14.16 12.59
CA ALA A 105 2.20 14.87 12.22
C ALA A 105 2.15 16.29 12.83
N ASN A 106 2.52 16.43 14.11
CA ASN A 106 2.49 17.71 14.81
C ASN A 106 3.60 18.66 14.32
N LEU A 107 4.81 18.15 14.10
CA LEU A 107 5.90 18.96 13.54
C LEU A 107 5.58 19.42 12.12
N ASP A 108 5.00 18.56 11.27
CA ASP A 108 4.61 18.93 9.91
C ASP A 108 3.53 20.02 9.89
N LEU A 109 2.53 19.95 10.77
CA LEU A 109 1.50 20.98 10.92
C LEU A 109 2.12 22.35 11.21
N ILE A 110 3.07 22.43 12.14
CA ILE A 110 3.61 23.70 12.59
C ILE A 110 4.70 24.22 11.65
N ILE A 111 5.67 23.38 11.30
CA ILE A 111 6.88 23.79 10.57
C ILE A 111 6.59 23.95 9.08
N ASN A 112 5.95 22.96 8.45
CA ASN A 112 5.74 22.97 7.00
C ASN A 112 4.44 23.69 6.61
N LYS A 113 3.41 23.64 7.47
CA LYS A 113 2.08 24.18 7.15
C LYS A 113 1.72 25.46 7.90
N GLY A 114 2.49 25.84 8.92
CA GLY A 114 2.27 27.07 9.70
C GLY A 114 1.00 27.04 10.56
N LEU A 115 0.40 25.88 10.78
CA LEU A 115 -0.82 25.67 11.56
C LEU A 115 -0.44 25.44 13.02
N LYS A 116 -0.88 26.35 13.90
CA LYS A 116 -0.41 26.43 15.31
C LYS A 116 -1.46 25.95 16.31
N GLU A 117 -2.67 25.69 15.84
CA GLU A 117 -3.83 25.29 16.63
C GLU A 117 -3.60 24.01 17.44
N ILE A 118 -2.69 23.14 16.99
CA ILE A 118 -2.27 21.96 17.76
C ILE A 118 -1.61 22.33 19.10
N ALA A 119 -0.87 23.43 19.19
CA ALA A 119 -0.29 23.88 20.45
C ALA A 119 -1.39 24.29 21.45
N GLN A 120 -2.47 24.92 20.96
CA GLN A 120 -3.63 25.26 21.79
C GLN A 120 -4.32 24.00 22.34
N LEU A 121 -4.43 22.95 21.53
CA LEU A 121 -4.97 21.67 21.98
C LEU A 121 -4.14 21.11 23.15
N TYR A 122 -2.82 21.04 23.01
CA TYR A 122 -1.97 20.57 24.11
C TYR A 122 -2.11 21.44 25.37
N GLN A 123 -2.20 22.77 25.26
CA GLN A 123 -2.40 23.65 26.42
C GLN A 123 -3.67 23.37 27.21
N GLU A 124 -4.75 22.96 26.54
CA GLU A 124 -6.05 22.68 27.16
C GLU A 124 -6.19 21.22 27.62
N MET A 125 -5.29 20.34 27.19
CA MET A 125 -5.26 18.95 27.60
C MET A 125 -4.41 18.73 28.86
N PRO A 126 -4.89 17.92 29.83
CA PRO A 126 -4.09 17.59 30.99
C PRO A 126 -2.82 16.86 30.58
N VAL A 127 -1.71 17.15 31.26
CA VAL A 127 -0.48 16.39 31.09
C VAL A 127 -0.64 15.03 31.76
N ILE A 128 -0.41 13.95 31.02
CA ILE A 128 -0.78 12.61 31.51
C ILE A 128 0.38 11.87 32.16
N ASN A 129 1.57 11.90 31.56
CA ASN A 129 2.71 11.10 32.00
C ASN A 129 4.06 11.75 31.64
N LYS A 130 5.17 11.09 32.02
CA LYS A 130 6.53 11.58 31.74
C LYS A 130 6.86 11.68 30.25
N ALA A 131 6.34 10.77 29.42
CA ALA A 131 6.53 10.84 27.99
C ALA A 131 5.80 12.05 27.38
N ASP A 132 4.58 12.38 27.86
CA ASP A 132 3.86 13.58 27.45
C ASP A 132 4.64 14.85 27.82
N HIS A 133 5.20 14.93 29.04
CA HIS A 133 6.12 16.03 29.40
C HIS A 133 7.32 16.14 28.45
N LEU A 134 7.95 15.01 28.10
CA LEU A 134 9.09 14.96 27.19
C LEU A 134 8.71 15.45 25.78
N LEU A 135 7.61 14.95 25.21
CA LEU A 135 7.17 15.32 23.87
C LEU A 135 6.73 16.78 23.80
N ARG A 136 6.00 17.30 24.81
CA ARG A 136 5.65 18.72 24.89
C ARG A 136 6.88 19.61 24.98
N ALA A 137 7.89 19.22 25.78
CA ALA A 137 9.17 19.93 25.85
C ALA A 137 9.85 19.96 24.48
N PHE A 138 9.92 18.81 23.81
CA PHE A 138 10.47 18.71 22.47
C PHE A 138 9.74 19.62 21.47
N TYR A 139 8.40 19.59 21.41
CA TYR A 139 7.64 20.47 20.53
C TYR A 139 7.88 21.95 20.84
N GLN A 140 7.92 22.32 22.12
CA GLN A 140 8.14 23.71 22.53
C GLN A 140 9.52 24.23 22.13
N GLU A 141 10.57 23.44 22.33
CA GLU A 141 11.94 23.81 21.96
C GLU A 141 12.12 23.89 20.43
N VAL A 142 11.55 22.93 19.67
CA VAL A 142 11.65 22.94 18.20
C VAL A 142 10.87 24.09 17.57
N THR A 143 9.68 24.39 18.09
CA THR A 143 8.73 25.31 17.43
C THR A 143 8.67 26.72 18.03
N GLY A 144 9.18 26.89 19.26
CA GLY A 144 9.06 28.13 20.03
C GLY A 144 7.63 28.44 20.51
N LEU A 145 6.66 27.53 20.35
CA LEU A 145 5.29 27.69 20.83
C LEU A 145 5.12 27.09 22.22
N TYR A 146 4.21 27.65 23.02
CA TYR A 146 3.91 27.11 24.34
C TYR A 146 3.02 25.86 24.25
N PHE A 147 3.43 24.74 24.86
CA PHE A 147 2.69 23.46 24.85
C PHE A 147 2.07 23.09 26.21
N GLY A 148 1.90 24.08 27.09
CA GLY A 148 1.36 23.89 28.43
C GLY A 148 2.45 23.64 29.48
N GLU A 149 2.04 23.16 30.66
CA GLU A 149 2.95 22.95 31.79
C GLU A 149 3.92 21.80 31.51
N ILE A 150 5.22 22.06 31.65
CA ILE A 150 6.30 21.11 31.35
C ILE A 150 7.17 20.93 32.60
N LYS A 151 7.40 19.67 32.99
CA LYS A 151 8.28 19.28 34.10
C LYS A 151 9.33 18.31 33.57
N ILE A 152 10.57 18.78 33.47
CA ILE A 152 11.71 18.01 32.97
C ILE A 152 12.73 17.87 34.10
N ASP A 153 12.97 16.64 34.53
CA ASP A 153 14.09 16.29 35.41
C ASP A 153 15.37 16.03 34.59
N GLU A 154 16.51 15.81 35.25
CA GLU A 154 17.79 15.59 34.56
C GLU A 154 17.73 14.39 33.60
N LYS A 155 17.04 13.30 33.98
CA LYS A 155 16.90 12.10 33.14
C LYS A 155 16.07 12.38 31.87
N LEU A 156 14.98 13.15 32.00
CA LEU A 156 14.17 13.57 30.85
C LEU A 156 14.92 14.57 29.97
N LYS A 157 15.81 15.39 30.53
CA LYS A 157 16.64 16.31 29.76
C LYS A 157 17.60 15.56 28.82
N GLU A 158 18.26 14.51 29.30
CA GLU A 158 19.11 13.66 28.45
C GLU A 158 18.33 13.03 27.28
N LYS A 159 17.09 12.59 27.55
CA LYS A 159 16.21 12.04 26.52
C LYS A 159 15.74 13.10 25.53
N LEU A 160 15.49 14.32 25.99
CA LEU A 160 15.15 15.46 25.14
C LEU A 160 16.31 15.79 24.19
N ASP A 161 17.54 15.82 24.69
CA ASP A 161 18.74 16.02 23.88
C ASP A 161 18.90 14.93 22.82
N ALA A 162 18.56 13.68 23.16
CA ALA A 162 18.54 12.57 22.22
C ALA A 162 17.45 12.69 21.14
N LEU A 163 16.28 13.26 21.48
CA LEU A 163 15.21 13.51 20.48
C LEU A 163 15.65 14.51 19.41
N PHE A 164 16.42 15.54 19.76
CA PHE A 164 16.95 16.51 18.78
C PHE A 164 17.92 15.89 17.76
N GLN A 165 18.45 14.69 18.02
CA GLN A 165 19.30 13.98 17.07
C GLN A 165 18.49 13.24 15.99
N ILE A 166 17.17 13.18 16.11
CA ILE A 166 16.27 12.51 15.17
C ILE A 166 15.64 13.56 14.26
N ASP A 167 15.86 13.43 12.96
CA ASP A 167 15.14 14.22 11.96
C ASP A 167 13.78 13.57 11.66
N PHE A 168 12.75 14.00 12.37
CA PHE A 168 11.38 13.48 12.21
C PHE A 168 10.71 13.87 10.90
N LEU A 169 11.16 14.94 10.22
CA LEU A 169 10.53 15.39 8.98
C LEU A 169 11.12 14.70 7.74
N ASP A 170 12.27 14.05 7.86
CA ASP A 170 12.81 13.13 6.85
C ASP A 170 12.08 11.77 6.91
N THR A 171 10.98 11.70 6.16
CA THR A 171 10.15 10.49 6.03
C THR A 171 10.64 9.52 4.94
N GLY A 172 11.89 9.67 4.46
CA GLY A 172 12.48 8.70 3.53
C GLY A 172 12.62 7.32 4.18
N ARG A 173 12.21 6.24 3.50
CA ARG A 173 12.05 4.89 4.11
C ARG A 173 13.23 4.41 4.96
N ALA A 174 14.47 4.55 4.46
CA ALA A 174 15.66 4.11 5.20
C ALA A 174 15.89 4.94 6.48
N ARG A 175 15.61 6.24 6.40
CA ARG A 175 15.70 7.19 7.52
C ARG A 175 14.58 6.94 8.51
N LEU A 176 13.34 6.80 8.03
CA LEU A 176 12.16 6.45 8.82
C LEU A 176 12.40 5.18 9.67
N LYS A 177 12.92 4.09 9.06
CA LYS A 177 13.28 2.85 9.76
C LYS A 177 14.30 3.05 10.88
N ASN A 178 15.28 3.94 10.69
CA ASN A 178 16.28 4.24 11.71
C ASN A 178 15.73 5.17 12.79
N ASN A 179 14.96 6.19 12.40
CA ASN A 179 14.38 7.20 13.28
C ASN A 179 13.41 6.57 14.27
N ILE A 180 12.48 5.72 13.80
CA ILE A 180 11.54 5.05 14.70
C ILE A 180 12.24 4.11 15.69
N LYS A 181 13.33 3.46 15.27
CA LYS A 181 14.15 2.60 16.17
C LYS A 181 14.92 3.42 17.19
N GLN A 182 15.42 4.60 16.84
CA GLN A 182 16.08 5.50 17.79
C GLN A 182 15.06 6.08 18.76
N PHE A 183 13.92 6.56 18.26
CA PHE A 183 12.81 7.05 19.06
C PHE A 183 12.32 6.01 20.06
N ALA A 184 12.16 4.76 19.63
CA ALA A 184 11.78 3.65 20.49
C ALA A 184 12.73 3.50 21.69
N LYS A 185 14.05 3.57 21.48
CA LYS A 185 15.04 3.47 22.57
C LYS A 185 14.92 4.62 23.58
N ILE A 186 14.46 5.79 23.14
CA ILE A 186 14.31 6.98 24.00
C ILE A 186 13.04 6.89 24.84
N ILE A 187 11.94 6.42 24.25
CA ILE A 187 10.60 6.46 24.86
C ILE A 187 10.22 5.16 25.59
N GLU A 188 10.81 4.02 25.25
CA GLU A 188 10.36 2.68 25.72
C GLU A 188 10.28 2.54 27.25
N ASP A 189 11.20 3.13 28.02
CA ASP A 189 11.16 3.11 29.50
C ASP A 189 10.24 4.18 30.12
N LEU A 190 9.67 5.08 29.31
CA LEU A 190 8.71 6.10 29.74
C LEU A 190 7.26 5.70 29.47
N ILE A 191 7.03 4.63 28.72
CA ILE A 191 5.68 4.12 28.46
C ILE A 191 5.18 3.42 29.72
N GLU A 192 4.32 4.12 30.45
CA GLU A 192 3.49 3.56 31.50
C GLU A 192 2.16 3.04 30.90
N ASP A 193 1.53 2.03 31.51
CA ASP A 193 0.26 1.41 31.04
C ASP A 193 -0.97 2.36 31.15
N ILE A 194 -0.76 3.68 31.12
CA ILE A 194 -1.76 4.71 31.43
C ILE A 194 -2.20 5.45 30.16
N LYS A 195 -3.41 6.01 30.22
CA LYS A 195 -4.10 6.81 29.18
C LYS A 195 -3.17 7.76 28.42
N TRP A 196 -3.49 7.99 27.14
CA TRP A 196 -2.73 8.86 26.24
C TRP A 196 -3.64 9.92 25.61
N PRO A 197 -3.07 11.04 25.12
CA PRO A 197 -3.84 12.19 24.66
C PRO A 197 -4.64 11.90 23.38
N PHE A 198 -4.15 11.01 22.52
CA PHE A 198 -4.83 10.58 21.31
C PHE A 198 -5.13 9.09 21.35
N SER A 199 -6.11 8.66 20.57
CA SER A 199 -6.40 7.24 20.39
C SER A 199 -5.21 6.55 19.70
N PHE A 200 -5.08 5.26 19.94
CA PHE A 200 -4.11 4.45 19.21
C PHE A 200 -4.83 3.57 18.22
N PHE A 201 -4.35 3.58 16.98
CA PHE A 201 -4.79 2.63 15.98
C PHE A 201 -3.67 1.66 15.63
N SER A 202 -4.05 0.51 15.12
CA SER A 202 -3.19 -0.49 14.52
C SER A 202 -3.67 -0.76 13.09
N TRP A 203 -2.86 -1.48 12.32
CA TRP A 203 -3.30 -2.02 11.03
C TRP A 203 -4.54 -2.93 11.18
N GLU A 204 -4.81 -3.44 12.39
CA GLU A 204 -6.02 -4.20 12.74
C GLU A 204 -7.33 -3.40 12.59
N ASN A 205 -7.25 -2.07 12.58
CA ASN A 205 -8.41 -1.19 12.44
C ASN A 205 -8.88 -1.03 10.98
N PHE A 206 -8.10 -1.52 10.00
CA PHE A 206 -8.37 -1.38 8.58
C PHE A 206 -9.16 -2.56 8.02
N CYS A 207 -9.82 -2.35 6.88
CA CYS A 207 -10.57 -3.44 6.27
C CYS A 207 -9.61 -4.49 5.64
N PRO A 208 -10.00 -5.78 5.58
CA PRO A 208 -9.10 -6.83 5.08
C PRO A 208 -8.61 -6.62 3.63
N HIS A 209 -9.37 -5.90 2.80
CA HIS A 209 -8.96 -5.58 1.44
C HIS A 209 -7.75 -4.63 1.41
N GLU A 210 -7.73 -3.61 2.28
CA GLU A 210 -6.60 -2.69 2.40
C GLU A 210 -5.37 -3.39 2.96
N ILE A 211 -5.55 -4.26 3.96
CA ILE A 211 -4.48 -5.10 4.49
C ILE A 211 -3.89 -5.97 3.38
N LYS A 212 -4.73 -6.63 2.55
CA LYS A 212 -4.28 -7.42 1.41
C LYS A 212 -3.50 -6.57 0.40
N LYS A 213 -3.99 -5.37 0.07
CA LYS A 213 -3.29 -4.45 -0.83
C LYS A 213 -1.92 -4.05 -0.26
N ALA A 214 -1.86 -3.69 1.02
CA ALA A 214 -0.62 -3.34 1.70
C ALA A 214 0.39 -4.49 1.70
N MET A 215 -0.06 -5.72 1.98
CA MET A 215 0.78 -6.91 1.93
C MET A 215 1.32 -7.19 0.53
N ASN A 216 0.52 -6.96 -0.53
CA ASN A 216 1.01 -7.06 -1.91
C ASN A 216 2.11 -6.04 -2.21
N GLU A 217 1.98 -4.82 -1.72
CA GLU A 217 3.03 -3.80 -1.87
C GLU A 217 4.29 -4.17 -1.08
N ILE A 218 4.14 -4.65 0.16
CA ILE A 218 5.26 -5.07 1.01
C ILE A 218 6.05 -6.21 0.36
N ALA A 219 5.38 -7.22 -0.21
CA ALA A 219 6.04 -8.34 -0.89
C ALA A 219 7.00 -7.91 -2.01
N ASN A 220 6.74 -6.75 -2.63
CA ASN A 220 7.60 -6.21 -3.68
C ASN A 220 8.84 -5.46 -3.15
N GLU A 221 8.92 -5.20 -1.85
CA GLU A 221 9.92 -4.34 -1.24
C GLU A 221 10.83 -5.08 -0.26
N VAL A 222 10.35 -6.17 0.35
CA VAL A 222 11.09 -6.94 1.36
C VAL A 222 11.47 -8.33 0.84
N ASP A 223 12.48 -8.94 1.47
CA ASP A 223 12.86 -10.32 1.18
C ASP A 223 11.83 -11.32 1.75
N ILE A 224 11.94 -12.58 1.32
CA ILE A 224 11.01 -13.64 1.71
C ILE A 224 10.94 -13.86 3.23
N ARG A 225 12.07 -13.75 3.94
CA ARG A 225 12.12 -14.00 5.39
C ARG A 225 11.46 -12.86 6.18
N GLU A 226 11.74 -11.62 5.78
CA GLU A 226 11.06 -10.45 6.34
C GLU A 226 9.56 -10.48 6.01
N PHE A 227 9.18 -10.88 4.80
CA PHE A 227 7.78 -11.04 4.42
C PHE A 227 7.07 -12.10 5.25
N GLU A 228 7.66 -13.29 5.43
CA GLU A 228 7.10 -14.36 6.26
C GLU A 228 6.86 -13.89 7.69
N LYS A 229 7.83 -13.17 8.28
CA LYS A 229 7.68 -12.63 9.63
C LYS A 229 6.49 -11.66 9.71
N ILE A 230 6.40 -10.72 8.78
CA ILE A 230 5.31 -9.75 8.71
C ILE A 230 3.97 -10.47 8.50
N ALA A 231 3.91 -11.42 7.58
CA ALA A 231 2.71 -12.18 7.27
C ALA A 231 2.22 -13.00 8.47
N GLN A 232 3.11 -13.59 9.26
CA GLN A 232 2.75 -14.29 10.49
C GLN A 232 2.14 -13.34 11.53
N GLU A 233 2.73 -12.15 11.71
CA GLU A 233 2.19 -11.15 12.63
C GLU A 233 0.83 -10.60 12.16
N VAL A 234 0.71 -10.34 10.86
CA VAL A 234 -0.48 -9.72 10.27
C VAL A 234 -1.61 -10.75 10.15
N TYR A 235 -1.40 -11.81 9.40
CA TYR A 235 -2.43 -12.83 9.14
C TYR A 235 -2.67 -13.76 10.33
N GLY A 236 -1.77 -13.83 11.32
CA GLY A 236 -1.98 -14.61 12.53
C GLY A 236 -3.08 -14.10 13.46
N LYS A 237 -3.69 -12.94 13.18
CA LYS A 237 -4.70 -12.34 14.06
C LYS A 237 -6.07 -13.03 13.98
N PRO A 238 -6.77 -13.18 15.13
CA PRO A 238 -8.07 -13.85 15.18
C PRO A 238 -9.10 -13.29 14.20
N PHE A 239 -9.20 -11.97 14.04
CA PHE A 239 -10.21 -11.35 13.16
C PHE A 239 -10.00 -11.65 11.67
N LEU A 240 -8.75 -11.92 11.23
CA LEU A 240 -8.46 -12.35 9.86
C LEU A 240 -8.66 -13.85 9.71
N VAL A 241 -8.28 -14.62 10.73
CA VAL A 241 -8.52 -16.07 10.80
C VAL A 241 -10.01 -16.38 10.70
N GLU A 242 -10.85 -15.70 11.48
CA GLU A 242 -12.31 -15.85 11.46
C GLU A 242 -12.93 -15.52 10.09
N LYS A 243 -12.30 -14.60 9.34
CA LYS A 243 -12.73 -14.21 7.99
C LYS A 243 -12.14 -15.09 6.88
N GLY A 244 -11.43 -16.17 7.22
CA GLY A 244 -10.79 -17.06 6.25
C GLY A 244 -9.59 -16.43 5.52
N LEU A 245 -9.01 -15.36 6.07
CA LEU A 245 -7.88 -14.61 5.52
C LEU A 245 -6.62 -14.72 6.40
N GLY A 246 -6.63 -15.58 7.43
CA GLY A 246 -5.59 -15.63 8.45
C GLY A 246 -4.93 -17.00 8.67
N ILE A 247 -3.87 -17.00 9.48
CA ILE A 247 -3.06 -18.17 9.88
C ILE A 247 -3.46 -18.61 11.30
N GLN A 248 -3.77 -19.89 11.54
CA GLN A 248 -4.06 -20.39 12.88
C GLN A 248 -2.78 -20.81 13.64
N PRO A 249 -2.68 -20.56 14.97
CA PRO A 249 -1.60 -21.10 15.79
C PRO A 249 -1.52 -22.62 15.70
N GLY A 250 -0.34 -23.15 15.34
CA GLY A 250 -0.10 -24.59 15.21
C GLY A 250 -0.72 -25.26 13.97
N LYS A 251 -1.44 -24.51 13.12
CA LYS A 251 -1.96 -25.00 11.83
C LYS A 251 -1.77 -23.93 10.77
N LYS A 252 -0.72 -24.09 9.97
CA LYS A 252 -0.44 -23.21 8.83
C LYS A 252 -1.56 -23.19 7.79
N GLU A 253 -2.55 -24.10 7.81
CA GLU A 253 -3.29 -24.48 6.58
C GLU A 253 -4.83 -24.30 6.61
N LYS A 254 -5.42 -23.58 7.56
CA LYS A 254 -6.91 -23.55 7.69
C LYS A 254 -7.61 -22.28 7.23
N ALA A 255 -7.20 -21.73 6.10
CA ALA A 255 -8.04 -20.82 5.30
C ALA A 255 -8.20 -21.41 3.89
N SER A 256 -9.31 -21.13 3.20
CA SER A 256 -9.50 -21.56 1.82
C SER A 256 -9.73 -20.34 0.94
N PRO A 257 -8.91 -20.10 -0.10
CA PRO A 257 -7.60 -20.70 -0.34
C PRO A 257 -6.54 -19.98 0.51
N PHE A 258 -6.02 -20.64 1.55
CA PHE A 258 -4.83 -20.17 2.25
C PHE A 258 -3.62 -20.42 1.36
N ILE A 259 -2.89 -19.34 1.06
CA ILE A 259 -1.64 -19.40 0.32
C ILE A 259 -0.54 -19.17 1.36
N PRO A 260 0.40 -20.11 1.55
CA PRO A 260 1.55 -19.93 2.44
C PRO A 260 2.27 -18.60 2.15
N PRO A 261 2.76 -17.86 3.17
CA PRO A 261 3.41 -16.58 2.95
C PRO A 261 4.57 -16.62 1.95
N GLU A 262 5.37 -17.70 1.98
CA GLU A 262 6.42 -17.98 1.01
C GLU A 262 5.89 -18.03 -0.44
N THR A 263 4.83 -18.81 -0.69
CA THR A 263 4.16 -18.91 -2.00
C THR A 263 3.52 -17.59 -2.41
N ALA A 264 2.84 -16.91 -1.48
CA ALA A 264 2.20 -15.63 -1.73
C ALA A 264 3.22 -14.56 -2.16
N TRP A 265 4.39 -14.52 -1.51
CA TRP A 265 5.47 -13.61 -1.89
C TRP A 265 5.91 -13.82 -3.35
N TYR A 266 6.10 -15.08 -3.77
CA TYR A 266 6.43 -15.41 -5.15
C TYR A 266 5.30 -15.04 -6.12
N GLU A 267 4.06 -15.41 -5.83
CA GLU A 267 2.91 -15.09 -6.69
C GLU A 267 2.77 -13.58 -6.92
N ILE A 268 2.87 -12.79 -5.84
CA ILE A 268 2.75 -11.33 -5.92
C ILE A 268 3.87 -10.73 -6.78
N ARG A 269 5.11 -11.19 -6.61
CA ARG A 269 6.23 -10.68 -7.41
C ARG A 269 6.16 -11.16 -8.86
N ALA A 270 5.66 -12.38 -9.09
CA ALA A 270 5.47 -12.95 -10.42
C ALA A 270 4.40 -12.21 -11.23
N GLN A 271 3.38 -11.60 -10.60
CA GLN A 271 2.35 -10.81 -11.29
C GLN A 271 2.91 -9.66 -12.14
N ARG A 272 4.13 -9.18 -11.85
CA ARG A 272 4.80 -8.15 -12.66
C ARG A 272 5.42 -8.70 -13.95
N TYR A 273 5.57 -10.02 -14.05
CA TYR A 273 6.16 -10.72 -15.18
C TYR A 273 5.07 -11.48 -15.93
N ALA A 274 4.48 -10.83 -16.93
CA ALA A 274 3.50 -11.44 -17.82
C ALA A 274 4.16 -11.78 -19.16
N ILE A 275 3.99 -13.03 -19.61
CA ILE A 275 4.38 -13.46 -20.94
C ILE A 275 3.09 -13.57 -21.76
N TYR A 276 3.00 -12.77 -22.81
CA TYR A 276 1.89 -12.84 -23.75
C TYR A 276 2.22 -13.89 -24.81
N ILE A 277 1.39 -14.95 -24.88
CA ILE A 277 1.55 -16.01 -25.87
C ILE A 277 0.54 -15.76 -26.98
N SER A 278 1.02 -15.70 -28.23
CA SER A 278 0.19 -15.57 -29.42
C SER A 278 0.49 -16.73 -30.37
N GLY A 279 -0.55 -17.46 -30.77
CA GLY A 279 -0.44 -18.58 -31.69
C GLY A 279 -0.52 -18.11 -33.13
N ILE A 280 0.39 -18.59 -33.97
CA ILE A 280 0.35 -18.38 -35.42
C ILE A 280 0.19 -19.76 -36.06
N GLU A 281 -0.83 -19.92 -36.89
CA GLU A 281 -1.04 -21.09 -37.72
C GLU A 281 -0.70 -20.72 -39.16
N LYS A 282 0.12 -21.54 -39.80
CA LYS A 282 0.44 -21.43 -41.22
C LYS A 282 -0.66 -22.09 -42.02
N THR A 283 -1.24 -21.37 -42.97
CA THR A 283 -2.21 -21.95 -43.90
C THR A 283 -1.51 -22.30 -45.22
N ASP A 284 -1.58 -23.58 -45.60
CA ASP A 284 -1.16 -24.05 -46.93
C ASP A 284 -2.33 -23.84 -47.90
N SER A 285 -2.37 -22.67 -48.54
CA SER A 285 -3.38 -22.34 -49.55
C SER A 285 -2.73 -22.06 -50.90
N LEU A 286 -3.32 -22.62 -51.96
CA LEU A 286 -2.96 -22.31 -53.34
C LEU A 286 -3.69 -21.05 -53.77
N TYR A 287 -2.94 -20.04 -54.22
CA TYR A 287 -3.51 -18.77 -54.69
C TYR A 287 -3.15 -18.51 -56.15
N PRO A 288 -4.07 -17.89 -56.93
CA PRO A 288 -3.79 -17.48 -58.30
C PRO A 288 -2.75 -16.36 -58.31
N SER A 289 -1.56 -16.67 -58.80
CA SER A 289 -0.37 -15.80 -58.71
C SER A 289 -0.09 -15.02 -59.99
N GLU A 290 -0.35 -15.65 -61.14
CA GLU A 290 -0.11 -15.06 -62.46
C GLU A 290 -1.20 -15.50 -63.43
N ILE A 291 -1.45 -14.68 -64.46
CA ILE A 291 -2.35 -15.00 -65.57
C ILE A 291 -1.50 -15.44 -66.77
N LYS A 292 -1.75 -16.65 -67.29
CA LYS A 292 -1.07 -17.22 -68.46
C LYS A 292 -2.05 -17.60 -69.55
N ASP A 293 -1.55 -17.84 -70.76
CA ASP A 293 -2.36 -18.34 -71.87
C ASP A 293 -2.80 -19.78 -71.60
N PHE A 294 -4.08 -20.05 -71.86
CA PHE A 294 -4.69 -21.36 -71.69
C PHE A 294 -4.44 -22.23 -72.92
N SER A 295 -3.90 -23.42 -72.68
CA SER A 295 -3.71 -24.50 -73.64
C SER A 295 -4.84 -25.53 -73.55
N LEU A 296 -5.05 -26.33 -74.60
CA LEU A 296 -5.97 -27.47 -74.57
C LEU A 296 -5.53 -28.57 -73.59
N GLU A 297 -4.25 -28.59 -73.22
CA GLU A 297 -3.70 -29.54 -72.26
C GLU A 297 -3.87 -29.08 -70.79
N ASP A 298 -4.26 -27.82 -70.59
CA ASP A 298 -4.40 -27.25 -69.25
C ASP A 298 -5.73 -27.68 -68.58
N PRO A 299 -5.75 -27.90 -67.24
CA PRO A 299 -6.97 -28.22 -66.51
C PRO A 299 -7.98 -27.07 -66.53
N ILE A 300 -9.26 -27.39 -66.73
CA ILE A 300 -10.35 -26.41 -66.80
C ILE A 300 -10.54 -25.66 -65.47
N GLU A 301 -10.13 -26.26 -64.34
CA GLU A 301 -10.22 -25.67 -63.00
C GLU A 301 -9.36 -24.42 -62.86
N THR A 302 -8.33 -24.26 -63.70
CA THR A 302 -7.44 -23.09 -63.68
C THR A 302 -7.87 -22.00 -64.65
N TYR A 303 -8.88 -22.25 -65.49
CA TYR A 303 -9.35 -21.31 -66.49
C TYR A 303 -9.98 -20.04 -65.86
N SER A 304 -9.56 -18.87 -66.35
CA SER A 304 -10.11 -17.60 -65.91
C SER A 304 -11.21 -17.15 -66.87
N PHE A 305 -12.47 -17.34 -66.46
CA PHE A 305 -13.63 -16.89 -67.25
C PHE A 305 -13.63 -15.38 -67.49
N ILE A 306 -13.20 -14.61 -66.50
CA ILE A 306 -13.20 -13.14 -66.53
C ILE A 306 -12.18 -12.63 -67.54
N GLU A 307 -10.93 -13.07 -67.41
CA GLU A 307 -9.82 -12.62 -68.27
C GLU A 307 -9.92 -13.16 -69.70
N SER A 308 -10.69 -14.23 -69.88
CA SER A 308 -11.00 -14.82 -71.20
C SER A 308 -12.28 -14.26 -71.83
N TYR A 309 -12.97 -13.31 -71.19
CA TYR A 309 -14.24 -12.74 -71.64
C TYR A 309 -15.31 -13.79 -72.00
N GLY A 310 -15.30 -14.92 -71.28
CA GLY A 310 -16.22 -16.04 -71.51
C GLY A 310 -15.97 -16.90 -72.75
N GLN A 311 -14.84 -16.73 -73.45
CA GLN A 311 -14.49 -17.52 -74.63
C GLN A 311 -13.41 -18.57 -74.33
N ILE A 312 -13.56 -19.78 -74.88
CA ILE A 312 -12.58 -20.87 -74.76
C ILE A 312 -11.89 -21.07 -76.11
N LEU A 313 -10.81 -20.32 -76.35
CA LEU A 313 -9.98 -20.35 -77.55
C LEU A 313 -8.49 -20.50 -77.15
N PRO A 314 -7.81 -21.59 -77.54
CA PRO A 314 -6.41 -21.81 -77.20
C PRO A 314 -5.52 -20.65 -77.68
N GLY A 315 -4.63 -20.16 -76.80
CA GLY A 315 -3.73 -19.03 -77.08
C GLY A 315 -4.37 -17.63 -77.02
N ILE A 316 -5.68 -17.53 -76.75
CA ILE A 316 -6.39 -16.26 -76.48
C ILE A 316 -6.95 -16.28 -75.06
N SER A 317 -7.56 -17.40 -74.68
CA SER A 317 -8.04 -17.66 -73.32
C SER A 317 -6.92 -17.62 -72.31
N LYS A 318 -7.28 -17.27 -71.08
CA LYS A 318 -6.38 -17.08 -69.96
C LYS A 318 -6.68 -18.07 -68.82
N ARG A 319 -5.65 -18.43 -68.09
CA ARG A 319 -5.72 -19.25 -66.87
C ARG A 319 -4.89 -18.66 -65.75
N TYR A 320 -5.22 -19.02 -64.53
CA TYR A 320 -4.40 -18.71 -63.36
C TYR A 320 -3.34 -19.78 -63.15
N GLU A 321 -2.10 -19.35 -62.94
CA GLU A 321 -1.08 -20.19 -62.36
C GLU A 321 -1.15 -20.10 -60.83
N MET A 322 -1.38 -21.25 -60.19
CA MET A 322 -1.49 -21.33 -58.75
C MET A 322 -0.11 -21.44 -58.12
N SER A 323 0.22 -20.55 -57.18
CA SER A 323 1.40 -20.66 -56.35
C SER A 323 1.02 -20.92 -54.90
N TYR A 324 1.90 -21.61 -54.17
CA TYR A 324 1.78 -21.70 -52.73
C TYR A 324 1.97 -20.32 -52.11
N PHE A 325 1.05 -19.94 -51.23
CA PHE A 325 1.18 -18.75 -50.40
C PHE A 325 1.06 -19.18 -48.94
N GLU A 326 2.11 -18.96 -48.15
CA GLU A 326 2.05 -19.12 -46.69
C GLU A 326 1.34 -17.89 -46.11
N GLY A 327 0.06 -18.04 -45.76
CA GLY A 327 -0.66 -17.04 -44.97
C GLY A 327 -0.51 -17.32 -43.47
N GLU A 328 -0.23 -16.29 -42.66
CA GLU A 328 -0.21 -16.37 -41.20
C GLU A 328 -1.58 -16.02 -40.62
N CYS A 329 -2.24 -16.98 -39.98
CA CYS A 329 -3.50 -16.77 -39.27
C CYS A 329 -3.26 -16.80 -37.76
N LYS A 330 -3.85 -15.85 -37.02
CA LYS A 330 -3.81 -15.87 -35.55
C LYS A 330 -4.72 -16.98 -35.02
N VAL A 331 -4.16 -17.88 -34.22
CA VAL A 331 -4.91 -18.94 -33.54
C VAL A 331 -5.62 -18.35 -32.32
N LYS A 332 -6.87 -18.79 -32.08
CA LYS A 332 -7.70 -18.30 -30.97
C LYS A 332 -7.19 -18.73 -29.59
N VAL A 333 -6.53 -19.89 -29.50
CA VAL A 333 -5.91 -20.41 -28.27
C VAL A 333 -4.55 -21.00 -28.65
N PRO A 334 -3.43 -20.33 -28.34
CA PRO A 334 -2.12 -20.94 -28.53
C PRO A 334 -1.88 -22.08 -27.54
N ASP A 335 -1.18 -23.12 -28.00
CA ASP A 335 -0.56 -24.09 -27.11
C ASP A 335 0.75 -23.53 -26.56
N ALA A 336 0.98 -23.71 -25.25
CA ALA A 336 2.19 -23.27 -24.57
C ALA A 336 2.82 -24.46 -23.84
N VAL A 337 4.07 -24.77 -24.17
CA VAL A 337 4.85 -25.80 -23.46
C VAL A 337 5.75 -25.10 -22.45
N ILE A 338 5.51 -25.35 -21.17
CA ILE A 338 6.37 -24.88 -20.09
C ILE A 338 7.30 -26.03 -19.70
N VAL A 339 8.59 -25.86 -19.93
CA VAL A 339 9.63 -26.81 -19.51
C VAL A 339 10.35 -26.22 -18.30
N ILE A 340 10.23 -26.88 -17.15
CA ILE A 340 10.93 -26.49 -15.92
C ILE A 340 12.05 -27.50 -15.69
N ASP A 341 13.29 -27.03 -15.76
CA ASP A 341 14.45 -27.85 -15.37
C ASP A 341 14.50 -27.96 -13.84
N SER A 342 14.62 -29.19 -13.33
CA SER A 342 14.77 -29.50 -11.90
C SER A 342 16.19 -29.98 -11.55
N SER A 343 17.16 -29.75 -12.43
CA SER A 343 18.55 -30.12 -12.22
C SER A 343 19.15 -29.47 -10.95
N GLY A 344 20.10 -30.16 -10.32
CA GLY A 344 20.77 -29.68 -9.10
C GLY A 344 21.61 -28.41 -9.27
N SER A 345 21.81 -27.92 -10.50
CA SER A 345 22.43 -26.63 -10.80
C SER A 345 21.48 -25.43 -10.63
N MET A 346 20.18 -25.68 -10.53
CA MET A 346 19.20 -24.65 -10.20
C MET A 346 19.48 -24.09 -8.81
N LYS A 347 19.52 -22.77 -8.70
CA LYS A 347 19.59 -22.09 -7.41
C LYS A 347 18.40 -22.48 -6.55
N HIS A 348 18.66 -22.80 -5.28
CA HIS A 348 17.60 -23.14 -4.35
C HIS A 348 16.71 -21.91 -4.14
N PRO A 349 15.40 -21.97 -4.50
CA PRO A 349 14.54 -20.79 -4.48
C PRO A 349 14.46 -20.14 -3.09
N ASP A 350 14.48 -20.94 -2.03
CA ASP A 350 14.46 -20.44 -0.65
C ASP A 350 15.72 -19.67 -0.22
N ARG A 351 16.79 -19.71 -1.02
CA ARG A 351 18.09 -19.07 -0.71
C ARG A 351 18.46 -17.98 -1.69
N GLU A 352 18.13 -18.15 -2.97
CA GLU A 352 18.50 -17.24 -4.03
C GLU A 352 17.38 -17.13 -5.07
N LEU A 353 17.18 -15.93 -5.61
CA LEU A 353 16.27 -15.70 -6.74
C LEU A 353 16.75 -16.51 -7.95
N SER A 354 15.91 -17.45 -8.40
CA SER A 354 16.09 -18.14 -9.67
C SER A 354 15.49 -17.28 -10.79
N TYR A 355 16.28 -17.02 -11.83
CA TYR A 355 15.82 -16.30 -13.01
C TYR A 355 15.39 -17.32 -14.06
N ALA A 356 14.12 -17.28 -14.45
CA ALA A 356 13.66 -18.04 -15.60
C ALA A 356 14.30 -17.44 -16.87
N VAL A 357 14.96 -18.29 -17.65
CA VAL A 357 15.50 -17.92 -18.97
C VAL A 357 14.48 -18.37 -20.01
N LEU A 358 14.00 -17.42 -20.82
CA LEU A 358 13.25 -17.73 -22.03
C LEU A 358 14.25 -18.22 -23.09
N ALA A 359 14.21 -19.53 -23.38
CA ALA A 359 14.86 -20.04 -24.57
C ALA A 359 14.01 -19.61 -25.79
N ALA A 360 14.62 -18.87 -26.70
CA ALA A 360 14.02 -18.43 -27.96
C ALA A 360 14.38 -19.40 -29.10
#